data_AF-A0A3A5SLV4-F1
#
_entry.id   AF-A0A3A5SLV4-F1
#
_cell.length_a   1.000
_cell.length_b   1.000
_cell.length_c   1.000
_cell.angle_alpha   90.00
_cell.angle_beta   90.00
_cell.angle_gamma   90.00
#
_symmetry.space_group_name_H-M   'P 1'
#
loop_
_entity.id
_entity.type
_entity.pdbx_description
1 polymer ?
#
loop_
_entity_poly.entity_id
_entity_poly.type
_entity_poly.pdbx_seq_one_letter_code
_entity_poly.pdbx_strand_id
1 'polypeptide(L)'
;SLDNMIILPRTYATVPLNTQVMVSESAVSNAGEYMSLIKKAKAAYNGIIKTKTNLFDILIQLFSEIIKLSKARADELSENKQVSGTDRIENLMAQKEELENKLYNIEYRDGISDLVEELNSIKNQELNNGIKMGKTREYFKKGTLEYERKQYLKNKIKKYEEDNDEYKSIKQDICNIKQQITNIDTGASVYDTTLGALFVRVSEIMNELISKAKTSSKNNGQVNYSCLSLRNSAVSIDVNASVEEKAFLDIIINEALKSEKRVLSDDVVLNLIVESANKYKCREYANTENGKLILRSLREFWAYKHNQCSSFSIPNNLVVLKSLMAFFIKPFGFDQIERYVQNKGVENKEYGYMLRGAFIGYAAFPKTFTDALYGDKNIYIPMDEYLTTIHKQVEAQYPCD
;
A
#
# COMPACT_ATOMS: atom_id res chain seq x y z
N SER A 1 -2.06 -0.06 15.30
CA SER A 1 -1.75 -1.43 14.86
C SER A 1 -0.38 -1.46 14.20
N LEU A 2 0.24 -2.64 14.04
CA LEU A 2 1.47 -2.84 13.25
C LEU A 2 1.36 -2.28 11.82
N ASP A 3 0.14 -2.34 11.25
CA ASP A 3 -0.19 -1.70 9.98
C ASP A 3 0.02 -0.18 10.05
N ASN A 4 -0.45 0.54 11.07
CA ASN A 4 -0.15 1.97 11.21
C ASN A 4 1.37 2.24 11.36
N MET A 5 2.13 1.34 11.99
CA MET A 5 3.56 1.58 12.24
C MET A 5 4.47 1.38 11.03
N ILE A 6 3.99 0.70 9.98
CA ILE A 6 4.72 0.50 8.72
C ILE A 6 4.06 1.29 7.57
N ILE A 7 2.74 1.51 7.62
CA ILE A 7 2.04 2.41 6.69
C ILE A 7 2.44 3.86 6.94
N LEU A 8 2.69 4.29 8.20
CA LEU A 8 3.18 5.64 8.48
C LEU A 8 4.49 5.96 7.73
N PRO A 9 5.57 5.16 7.80
CA PRO A 9 6.75 5.41 6.98
C PRO A 9 6.51 5.23 5.47
N ARG A 10 5.56 4.40 5.03
CA ARG A 10 5.25 4.30 3.59
C ARG A 10 4.56 5.55 3.04
N THR A 11 3.54 6.01 3.75
CA THR A 11 2.64 7.10 3.33
C THR A 11 3.19 8.47 3.69
N TYR A 12 3.95 8.59 4.79
CA TYR A 12 4.50 9.86 5.28
C TYR A 12 6.01 9.99 5.11
N ALA A 13 6.75 8.91 4.79
CA ALA A 13 8.17 9.02 4.44
C ALA A 13 8.41 8.74 2.95
N THR A 14 8.15 7.54 2.42
CA THR A 14 8.59 7.22 1.05
C THR A 14 7.89 7.98 -0.06
N VAL A 15 6.56 8.17 0.00
CA VAL A 15 5.84 8.87 -1.09
C VAL A 15 6.16 10.38 -1.08
N PRO A 16 6.06 11.09 0.06
CA PRO A 16 6.45 12.50 0.12
C PRO A 16 7.94 12.71 -0.17
N LEU A 17 8.82 11.83 0.29
CA LEU A 17 10.26 11.92 0.03
C LEU A 17 10.61 11.65 -1.44
N ASN A 18 9.96 10.67 -2.09
CA ASN A 18 10.15 10.43 -3.51
C ASN A 18 9.68 11.65 -4.32
N THR A 19 8.50 12.20 -4.01
CA THR A 19 8.03 13.43 -4.66
C THR A 19 8.98 14.60 -4.39
N GLN A 20 9.46 14.78 -3.16
CA GLN A 20 10.43 15.83 -2.85
C GLN A 20 11.75 15.62 -3.61
N VAL A 21 12.31 14.42 -3.62
CA VAL A 21 13.64 14.20 -4.22
C VAL A 21 13.60 14.17 -5.75
N MET A 22 12.56 13.57 -6.33
CA MET A 22 12.46 13.35 -7.78
C MET A 22 11.71 14.47 -8.51
N VAL A 23 10.84 15.22 -7.81
CA VAL A 23 10.03 16.29 -8.44
C VAL A 23 10.49 17.68 -8.00
N SER A 24 10.95 17.86 -6.75
CA SER A 24 11.61 19.12 -6.38
C SER A 24 13.12 19.04 -6.60
N GLU A 25 13.70 20.19 -6.95
CA GLU A 25 15.15 20.34 -7.15
C GLU A 25 15.88 20.63 -5.83
N SER A 26 15.18 20.50 -4.71
CA SER A 26 15.70 20.79 -3.38
C SER A 26 16.13 19.53 -2.65
N ALA A 27 17.13 19.68 -1.79
CA ALA A 27 17.55 18.62 -0.89
C ALA A 27 16.41 18.23 0.06
N VAL A 28 16.50 17.03 0.61
CA VAL A 28 15.54 16.52 1.60
C VAL A 28 15.51 17.43 2.83
N SER A 29 14.39 18.11 3.04
CA SER A 29 14.10 18.78 4.31
C SER A 29 13.74 17.76 5.38
N ASN A 30 14.08 18.06 6.64
CA ASN A 30 13.73 17.23 7.80
C ASN A 30 14.28 15.79 7.78
N ALA A 31 15.46 15.55 7.20
CA ALA A 31 16.16 14.26 7.17
C ALA A 31 16.18 13.52 8.54
N GLY A 32 16.32 14.27 9.65
CA GLY A 32 16.30 13.72 11.00
C GLY A 32 14.95 13.14 11.43
N GLU A 33 13.84 13.68 10.93
CA GLU A 33 12.49 13.19 11.23
C GLU A 33 12.23 11.82 10.59
N TYR A 34 12.65 11.65 9.33
CA TYR A 34 12.54 10.35 8.64
C TYR A 34 13.35 9.25 9.34
N MET A 35 14.58 9.56 9.75
CA MET A 35 15.41 8.62 10.52
C MET A 35 14.79 8.29 11.88
N SER A 36 14.18 9.27 12.56
CA SER A 36 13.47 9.08 13.81
C SER A 36 12.24 8.17 13.64
N LEU A 37 11.48 8.36 12.56
CA LEU A 37 10.32 7.53 12.22
C LEU A 37 10.70 6.07 11.98
N ILE A 38 11.78 5.79 11.24
CA ILE A 38 12.25 4.42 10.99
C ILE A 38 12.70 3.76 12.30
N LYS A 39 13.41 4.49 13.17
CA LYS A 39 13.83 3.99 14.49
C LYS A 39 12.63 3.70 15.41
N LYS A 40 11.62 4.58 15.43
CA LYS A 40 10.36 4.36 16.18
C LYS A 40 9.60 3.14 15.65
N ALA A 41 9.53 2.98 14.32
CA ALA A 41 8.92 1.82 13.69
C ALA A 41 9.66 0.52 14.04
N LYS A 42 11.00 0.52 14.03
CA LYS A 42 11.84 -0.61 14.45
C LYS A 42 11.56 -1.00 15.90
N ALA A 43 11.54 -0.03 16.81
CA ALA A 43 11.35 -0.28 18.24
C ALA A 43 10.02 -0.99 18.51
N ALA A 44 8.96 -0.53 17.87
CA ALA A 44 7.65 -1.13 18.07
C ALA A 44 7.41 -2.42 17.27
N TYR A 45 8.03 -2.57 16.09
CA TYR A 45 8.07 -3.85 15.39
C TYR A 45 8.70 -4.91 16.30
N ASN A 46 9.83 -4.62 16.94
CA ASN A 46 10.48 -5.53 17.89
C ASN A 46 9.64 -5.78 19.16
N GLY A 47 8.85 -4.80 19.58
CA GLY A 47 7.93 -4.94 20.71
C GLY A 47 6.81 -5.96 20.47
N ILE A 48 6.45 -6.20 19.21
CA ILE A 48 5.34 -7.09 18.84
C ILE A 48 5.82 -8.38 18.17
N ILE A 49 6.87 -8.30 17.35
CA ILE A 49 7.46 -9.41 16.61
C ILE A 49 8.80 -9.75 17.24
N LYS A 50 8.84 -10.90 17.92
CA LYS A 50 10.04 -11.36 18.64
C LYS A 50 11.15 -11.90 17.72
N THR A 51 10.87 -12.06 16.43
CA THR A 51 11.85 -12.50 15.44
C THR A 51 12.75 -11.35 15.03
N LYS A 52 14.06 -11.51 15.21
CA LYS A 52 15.06 -10.52 14.79
C LYS A 52 15.00 -10.31 13.27
N THR A 53 15.11 -9.05 12.83
CA THR A 53 15.18 -8.65 11.43
C THR A 53 16.24 -7.58 11.24
N ASN A 54 17.02 -7.68 10.16
CA ASN A 54 18.02 -6.68 9.75
C ASN A 54 17.45 -5.63 8.79
N LEU A 55 16.21 -5.82 8.33
CA LEU A 55 15.57 -4.98 7.30
C LEU A 55 15.48 -3.50 7.71
N PHE A 56 15.27 -3.21 8.99
CA PHE A 56 15.26 -1.82 9.48
C PHE A 56 16.64 -1.16 9.43
N ASP A 57 17.72 -1.91 9.65
CA ASP A 57 19.07 -1.38 9.56
C ASP A 57 19.45 -1.10 8.11
N ILE A 58 19.02 -1.98 7.19
CA ILE A 58 19.15 -1.77 5.74
C ILE A 58 18.35 -0.54 5.33
N LEU A 59 17.12 -0.35 5.84
CA LEU A 59 16.33 0.86 5.56
C LEU A 59 17.06 2.13 6.02
N ILE A 60 17.66 2.14 7.22
CA ILE A 60 18.41 3.30 7.71
C ILE A 60 19.59 3.63 6.77
N GLN A 61 20.32 2.61 6.31
CA GLN A 61 21.40 2.81 5.34
C GLN A 61 20.90 3.38 4.02
N LEU A 62 19.88 2.78 3.42
CA LEU A 62 19.31 3.23 2.14
C LEU A 62 18.79 4.67 2.23
N PHE A 63 18.09 5.02 3.31
CA PHE A 63 17.64 6.40 3.51
C PHE A 63 18.79 7.39 3.70
N SER A 64 19.89 6.98 4.34
CA SER A 64 21.06 7.84 4.53
C SER A 64 21.74 8.12 3.20
N GLU A 65 21.80 7.11 2.33
CA GLU A 65 22.29 7.23 0.97
C GLU A 65 21.37 8.12 0.10
N ILE A 66 20.05 7.94 0.20
CA ILE A 66 19.08 8.83 -0.48
C ILE A 66 19.27 10.28 -0.05
N ILE A 67 19.45 10.56 1.25
CA ILE A 67 19.69 11.92 1.74
C ILE A 67 20.98 12.48 1.14
N LYS A 68 22.07 11.70 1.15
CA LYS A 68 23.36 12.13 0.57
C LYS A 68 23.25 12.44 -0.92
N LEU A 69 22.64 11.53 -1.70
CA LEU A 69 22.49 11.69 -3.14
C LEU A 69 21.50 12.81 -3.51
N SER A 70 20.43 12.99 -2.74
CA SER A 70 19.49 14.10 -2.94
C SER A 70 20.14 15.46 -2.74
N LYS A 71 21.10 15.56 -1.81
CA LYS A 71 21.87 16.79 -1.61
C LYS A 71 22.81 17.04 -2.80
N ALA A 72 23.55 16.02 -3.23
CA ALA A 72 24.42 16.13 -4.40
C ALA A 72 23.64 16.52 -5.68
N ARG A 73 22.44 15.97 -5.85
CA ARG A 73 21.49 16.34 -6.91
C ARG A 73 21.07 17.82 -6.81
N ALA A 74 20.66 18.26 -5.62
CA ALA A 74 20.23 19.64 -5.43
C ALA A 74 21.38 20.63 -5.69
N ASP A 75 22.59 20.31 -5.23
CA ASP A 75 23.78 21.10 -5.48
C ASP A 75 24.07 21.20 -7.01
N GLU A 76 24.08 20.07 -7.73
CA GLU A 76 24.26 20.01 -9.20
C GLU A 76 23.20 20.84 -9.95
N LEU A 77 21.92 20.67 -9.61
CA LEU A 77 20.84 21.41 -10.26
C LEU A 77 20.89 22.91 -9.96
N SER A 78 21.32 23.29 -8.76
CA SER A 78 21.48 24.70 -8.40
C SER A 78 22.61 25.38 -9.18
N GLU A 79 23.74 24.69 -9.39
CA GLU A 79 24.86 25.17 -10.20
C GLU A 79 24.45 25.35 -11.67
N ASN A 80 23.62 24.45 -12.18
CA ASN A 80 23.11 24.47 -13.55
C ASN A 80 22.12 25.63 -13.82
N LYS A 81 21.49 26.19 -12.78
CA LYS A 81 20.52 27.30 -12.90
C LYS A 81 21.10 28.70 -12.79
N GLN A 82 22.31 28.83 -12.25
CA GLN A 82 22.97 30.12 -12.11
C GLN A 82 23.56 30.60 -13.44
N VAL A 83 24.09 31.83 -13.49
CA VAL A 83 24.82 32.37 -14.67
C VAL A 83 25.96 31.43 -15.10
N SER A 84 26.53 30.70 -14.15
CA SER A 84 27.49 29.61 -14.42
C SER A 84 26.94 28.47 -15.28
N GLY A 85 25.64 28.21 -15.26
CA GLY A 85 24.98 27.20 -16.09
C GLY A 85 24.99 27.56 -17.57
N THR A 86 24.71 28.83 -17.90
CA THR A 86 24.83 29.35 -19.27
C THR A 86 26.29 29.31 -19.76
N ASP A 87 27.24 29.74 -18.94
CA ASP A 87 28.67 29.66 -19.26
C ASP A 87 29.13 28.20 -19.43
N ARG A 88 28.57 27.27 -18.65
CA ARG A 88 28.86 25.84 -18.76
C ARG A 88 28.31 25.24 -20.05
N ILE A 89 27.10 25.60 -20.47
CA ILE A 89 26.55 25.17 -21.77
C ILE A 89 27.42 25.69 -22.91
N GLU A 90 27.82 26.97 -22.88
CA GLU A 90 28.71 27.54 -23.90
C GLU A 90 30.05 26.81 -23.98
N ASN A 91 30.68 26.54 -22.83
CA ASN A 91 31.91 25.76 -22.78
C ASN A 91 31.74 24.32 -23.31
N LEU A 92 30.64 23.65 -22.96
CA LEU A 92 30.32 22.31 -23.47
C LEU A 92 30.07 22.32 -24.98
N MET A 93 29.41 23.36 -25.51
CA MET A 93 29.20 23.54 -26.95
C MET A 93 30.54 23.73 -27.69
N ALA A 94 31.44 24.56 -27.14
CA ALA A 94 32.77 24.76 -27.72
C ALA A 94 33.61 23.47 -27.72
N GLN A 95 33.60 22.71 -26.61
CA GLN A 95 34.29 21.41 -26.54
C GLN A 95 33.72 20.39 -27.52
N LYS A 96 32.38 20.35 -27.64
CA LYS A 96 31.70 19.50 -28.62
C LYS A 96 32.13 19.87 -30.04
N GLU A 97 32.18 21.15 -30.39
CA GLU A 97 32.62 21.62 -31.70
C GLU A 97 34.08 21.22 -31.98
N GLU A 98 34.98 21.37 -31.01
CA GLU A 98 36.37 20.94 -31.13
C GLU A 98 36.49 19.42 -31.38
N LEU A 99 35.72 18.62 -30.65
CA LEU A 99 35.69 17.17 -30.83
C LEU A 99 35.05 16.76 -32.15
N GLU A 100 33.98 17.44 -32.59
CA GLU A 100 33.35 17.21 -33.91
C GLU A 100 34.32 17.55 -35.05
N ASN A 101 35.13 18.63 -34.91
CA ASN A 101 36.20 18.96 -35.86
C ASN A 101 37.32 17.92 -35.88
N LYS A 102 37.76 17.42 -34.71
CA LYS A 102 38.73 16.31 -34.62
C LYS A 102 38.19 15.04 -35.27
N LEU A 103 36.94 14.70 -35.01
CA LEU A 103 36.27 13.55 -35.59
C LEU A 103 36.24 13.66 -37.11
N TYR A 104 35.82 14.82 -37.64
CA TYR A 104 35.80 15.09 -39.08
C TYR A 104 37.18 14.89 -39.73
N ASN A 105 38.26 15.41 -39.10
CA ASN A 105 39.62 15.26 -39.62
C ASN A 105 40.08 13.79 -39.66
N ILE A 106 39.72 12.99 -38.64
CA ILE A 106 40.01 11.56 -38.60
C ILE A 106 39.23 10.83 -39.71
N GLU A 107 37.94 11.14 -39.88
CA GLU A 107 37.11 10.53 -40.92
C GLU A 107 37.62 10.85 -42.32
N TYR A 108 38.06 12.08 -42.53
CA TYR A 108 38.61 12.54 -43.81
C TYR A 108 39.94 11.85 -44.11
N ARG A 109 40.86 11.83 -43.14
CA ARG A 109 42.19 11.20 -43.26
C ARG A 109 42.06 9.70 -43.58
N ASP A 110 41.12 9.02 -42.93
CA ASP A 110 41.02 7.57 -42.99
C ASP A 110 40.01 7.09 -44.06
N GLY A 111 39.47 8.02 -44.87
CA GLY A 111 38.54 7.72 -45.96
C GLY A 111 37.18 7.19 -45.48
N ILE A 112 36.82 7.48 -44.23
CA ILE A 112 35.53 7.11 -43.63
C ILE A 112 34.45 8.10 -44.03
N SER A 113 34.78 9.37 -44.25
CA SER A 113 33.84 10.41 -44.69
C SER A 113 33.06 9.98 -45.93
N ASP A 114 33.75 9.47 -46.96
CA ASP A 114 33.11 8.99 -48.20
C ASP A 114 32.11 7.85 -47.95
N LEU A 115 32.47 6.91 -47.05
CA LEU A 115 31.61 5.78 -46.69
C LEU A 115 30.37 6.23 -45.93
N VAL A 116 30.52 7.23 -45.05
CA VAL A 116 29.43 7.83 -44.28
C VAL A 116 28.49 8.63 -45.19
N GLU A 117 29.04 9.43 -46.11
CA GLU A 117 28.29 10.19 -47.10
C GLU A 117 27.49 9.28 -48.03
N GLU A 118 28.10 8.21 -48.54
CA GLU A 118 27.41 7.23 -49.38
C GLU A 118 26.28 6.54 -48.60
N LEU A 119 26.55 6.14 -47.34
CA LEU A 119 25.52 5.54 -46.48
C LEU A 119 24.36 6.51 -46.26
N ASN A 120 24.64 7.79 -46.05
CA ASN A 120 23.61 8.82 -45.86
C ASN A 120 22.83 9.10 -47.14
N SER A 121 23.47 9.07 -48.31
CA SER A 121 22.79 9.18 -49.61
C SER A 121 21.76 8.07 -49.79
N ILE A 122 22.13 6.81 -49.50
CA ILE A 122 21.19 5.68 -49.55
C ILE A 122 20.04 5.87 -48.55
N LYS A 123 20.34 6.30 -47.31
CA LYS A 123 19.29 6.57 -46.29
C LYS A 123 18.34 7.70 -46.71
N ASN A 124 18.84 8.73 -47.38
CA ASN A 124 18.04 9.86 -47.88
C ASN A 124 17.16 9.44 -49.05
N GLN A 125 17.63 8.53 -49.92
CA GLN A 125 16.78 7.94 -50.95
C GLN A 125 15.63 7.15 -50.34
N GLU A 126 15.87 6.35 -49.29
CA GLU A 126 14.80 5.63 -48.56
C GLU A 126 13.77 6.59 -47.95
N LEU A 127 14.23 7.73 -47.41
CA LEU A 127 13.37 8.77 -46.89
C LEU A 127 12.49 9.36 -48.00
N ASN A 128 13.11 9.79 -49.11
CA ASN A 128 12.42 10.37 -50.26
C ASN A 128 11.42 9.40 -50.90
N ASN A 129 11.75 8.11 -50.96
CA ASN A 129 10.85 7.07 -51.43
C ASN A 129 9.65 6.91 -50.49
N GLY A 130 9.87 6.98 -49.18
CA GLY A 130 8.81 7.01 -48.17
C GLY A 130 7.85 8.17 -48.38
N ILE A 131 8.40 9.39 -48.50
CA ILE A 131 7.61 10.61 -48.69
C ILE A 131 6.72 10.51 -49.93
N LYS A 132 7.26 10.01 -51.06
CA LYS A 132 6.50 9.79 -52.30
C LYS A 132 5.34 8.80 -52.14
N MET A 133 5.42 7.90 -51.16
CA MET A 133 4.43 6.86 -50.86
C MET A 133 3.56 7.21 -49.64
N GLY A 134 3.65 8.43 -49.10
CA GLY A 134 2.89 8.87 -47.92
C GLY A 134 3.35 8.22 -46.60
N LYS A 135 4.58 7.70 -46.55
CA LYS A 135 5.21 7.10 -45.36
C LYS A 135 6.38 7.95 -44.88
N THR A 136 6.78 7.76 -43.63
CA THR A 136 8.00 8.37 -43.08
C THR A 136 9.27 7.86 -43.74
N ARG A 137 9.28 6.61 -44.21
CA ARG A 137 10.44 5.98 -44.87
C ARG A 137 10.01 4.73 -45.64
N GLU A 138 10.62 4.47 -46.80
CA GLU A 138 10.48 3.23 -47.55
C GLU A 138 11.86 2.61 -47.75
N TYR A 139 12.11 1.47 -47.11
CA TYR A 139 13.42 0.80 -47.15
C TYR A 139 13.63 0.03 -48.45
N PHE A 140 14.88 -0.02 -48.92
CA PHE A 140 15.24 -0.94 -50.01
C PHE A 140 15.01 -2.40 -49.58
N LYS A 141 14.46 -3.21 -50.49
CA LYS A 141 14.14 -4.61 -50.21
C LYS A 141 15.42 -5.43 -50.02
N LYS A 142 15.36 -6.42 -49.15
CA LYS A 142 16.49 -7.35 -48.94
C LYS A 142 16.86 -8.04 -50.26
N GLY A 143 18.15 -8.09 -50.57
CA GLY A 143 18.67 -8.65 -51.82
C GLY A 143 18.78 -7.65 -52.99
N THR A 144 18.37 -6.38 -52.84
CA THR A 144 18.70 -5.35 -53.84
C THR A 144 20.13 -4.82 -53.63
N LEU A 145 20.73 -4.27 -54.69
CA LEU A 145 22.09 -3.72 -54.65
C LEU A 145 22.23 -2.63 -53.57
N GLU A 146 21.23 -1.76 -53.43
CA GLU A 146 21.23 -0.67 -52.44
C GLU A 146 21.10 -1.19 -51.02
N TYR A 147 20.31 -2.24 -50.80
CA TYR A 147 20.22 -2.89 -49.50
C TYR A 147 21.56 -3.50 -49.12
N GLU A 148 22.18 -4.29 -50.01
CA GLU A 148 23.46 -4.95 -49.75
C GLU A 148 24.59 -3.93 -49.57
N ARG A 149 24.62 -2.87 -50.39
CA ARG A 149 25.59 -1.77 -50.24
C ARG A 149 25.43 -1.05 -48.91
N LYS A 150 24.20 -0.78 -48.47
CA LYS A 150 23.93 -0.20 -47.15
C LYS A 150 24.43 -1.08 -46.01
N GLN A 151 24.24 -2.41 -46.08
CA GLN A 151 24.76 -3.32 -45.05
C GLN A 151 26.28 -3.37 -45.05
N TYR A 152 26.90 -3.43 -46.23
CA TYR A 152 28.35 -3.37 -46.38
C TYR A 152 28.94 -2.09 -45.75
N LEU A 153 28.38 -0.93 -46.08
CA LEU A 153 28.82 0.37 -45.53
C LEU A 153 28.68 0.41 -44.01
N LYS A 154 27.52 -0.04 -43.48
CA LYS A 154 27.31 -0.14 -42.02
C LYS A 154 28.36 -1.00 -41.34
N ASN A 155 28.65 -2.18 -41.89
CA ASN A 155 29.61 -3.10 -41.31
C ASN A 155 31.04 -2.54 -41.37
N LYS A 156 31.41 -1.88 -42.47
CA LYS A 156 32.75 -1.30 -42.64
C LYS A 156 32.97 -0.13 -41.67
N ILE A 157 31.98 0.76 -41.52
CA ILE A 157 32.02 1.87 -40.55
C ILE A 157 32.07 1.33 -39.13
N LYS A 158 31.21 0.36 -38.79
CA LYS A 158 31.18 -0.24 -37.45
C LYS A 158 32.49 -0.95 -37.10
N LYS A 159 33.09 -1.65 -38.05
CA LYS A 159 34.39 -2.29 -37.84
C LYS A 159 35.47 -1.25 -37.54
N TYR A 160 35.49 -0.14 -38.29
CA TYR A 160 36.42 0.95 -38.02
C TYR A 160 36.16 1.60 -36.64
N GLU A 161 34.90 1.75 -36.21
CA GLU A 161 34.54 2.19 -34.85
C GLU A 161 35.06 1.26 -33.76
N GLU A 162 35.07 -0.05 -34.00
CA GLU A 162 35.54 -1.05 -33.04
C GLU A 162 37.07 -1.14 -33.00
N ASP A 163 37.74 -0.95 -34.16
CA ASP A 163 39.19 -1.08 -34.32
C ASP A 163 39.97 0.22 -34.00
N ASN A 164 39.32 1.39 -34.01
CA ASN A 164 39.95 2.68 -33.73
C ASN A 164 39.49 3.27 -32.38
N ASP A 165 40.33 3.07 -31.35
CA ASP A 165 40.07 3.54 -29.98
C ASP A 165 39.94 5.07 -29.88
N GLU A 166 40.72 5.84 -30.65
CA GLU A 166 40.65 7.31 -30.66
C GLU A 166 39.29 7.76 -31.22
N TYR A 167 38.88 7.21 -32.36
CA TYR A 167 37.60 7.51 -32.99
C TYR A 167 36.41 7.14 -32.09
N LYS A 168 36.49 5.99 -31.44
CA LYS A 168 35.50 5.50 -30.49
C LYS A 168 35.40 6.40 -29.26
N SER A 169 36.54 6.80 -28.69
CA SER A 169 36.59 7.70 -27.52
C SER A 169 35.96 9.05 -27.86
N ILE A 170 36.35 9.67 -28.98
CA ILE A 170 35.81 10.97 -29.41
C ILE A 170 34.29 10.90 -29.60
N LYS A 171 33.77 9.84 -30.23
CA LYS A 171 32.32 9.62 -30.36
C LYS A 171 31.62 9.49 -29.01
N GLN A 172 32.23 8.77 -28.07
CA GLN A 172 31.69 8.62 -26.72
C GLN A 172 31.67 9.96 -25.97
N ASP A 173 32.73 10.76 -26.09
CA ASP A 173 32.84 12.06 -25.45
C ASP A 173 31.82 13.06 -26.00
N ILE A 174 31.62 13.10 -27.32
CA ILE A 174 30.56 13.89 -27.95
C ILE A 174 29.17 13.47 -27.43
N CYS A 175 28.94 12.16 -27.27
CA CYS A 175 27.68 11.64 -26.72
C CYS A 175 27.50 12.09 -25.26
N ASN A 176 28.55 11.97 -24.44
CA ASN A 176 28.55 12.39 -23.05
C ASN A 176 28.27 13.89 -22.90
N ILE A 177 28.87 14.73 -23.74
CA ILE A 177 28.63 16.18 -23.74
C ILE A 177 27.19 16.51 -24.15
N LYS A 178 26.66 15.88 -25.20
CA LYS A 178 25.25 16.05 -25.63
C LYS A 178 24.29 15.68 -24.50
N GLN A 179 24.58 14.61 -23.77
CA GLN A 179 23.79 14.22 -22.60
C GLN A 179 23.88 15.26 -21.49
N GLN A 180 25.07 15.80 -21.18
CA GLN A 180 25.23 16.85 -20.17
C GLN A 180 24.44 18.11 -20.52
N ILE A 181 24.48 18.57 -21.78
CA ILE A 181 23.68 19.73 -22.23
C ILE A 181 22.20 19.45 -22.04
N THR A 182 21.73 18.28 -22.48
CA THR A 182 20.31 17.87 -22.31
C THR A 182 19.91 17.82 -20.84
N ASN A 183 20.79 17.33 -19.96
CA ASN A 183 20.53 17.28 -18.52
C ASN A 183 20.36 18.68 -17.92
N ILE A 184 21.21 19.64 -18.32
CA ILE A 184 21.09 21.04 -17.88
C ILE A 184 19.75 21.63 -18.36
N ASP A 185 19.39 21.44 -19.63
CA ASP A 185 18.14 21.97 -20.20
C ASP A 185 16.88 21.37 -19.57
N THR A 186 16.91 20.07 -19.25
CA THR A 186 15.74 19.33 -18.73
C THR A 186 15.66 19.31 -17.21
N GLY A 187 16.69 19.80 -16.50
CA GLY A 187 16.78 19.68 -15.04
C GLY A 187 16.98 18.24 -14.55
N ALA A 188 17.53 17.38 -15.41
CA ALA A 188 17.88 16.01 -15.06
C ALA A 188 19.27 15.95 -14.42
N SER A 189 19.50 14.98 -13.54
CA SER A 189 20.77 14.78 -12.85
C SER A 189 21.29 13.36 -13.03
N VAL A 190 22.62 13.21 -12.98
CA VAL A 190 23.27 11.89 -13.00
C VAL A 190 22.86 11.00 -11.82
N TYR A 191 22.32 11.58 -10.75
CA TYR A 191 21.88 10.84 -9.55
C TYR A 191 20.46 10.25 -9.70
N ASP A 192 19.67 10.67 -10.69
CA ASP A 192 18.24 10.32 -10.80
C ASP A 192 18.00 8.81 -10.92
N THR A 193 18.84 8.13 -11.72
CA THR A 193 18.72 6.68 -11.92
C THR A 193 19.01 5.91 -10.63
N THR A 194 20.08 6.28 -9.93
CA THR A 194 20.47 5.63 -8.66
C THR A 194 19.44 5.90 -7.57
N LEU A 195 18.94 7.14 -7.47
CA LEU A 195 17.87 7.51 -6.54
C LEU A 195 16.60 6.70 -6.80
N GLY A 196 16.19 6.56 -8.06
CA GLY A 196 15.05 5.73 -8.46
C GLY A 196 15.19 4.27 -7.99
N ALA A 197 16.36 3.66 -8.22
CA ALA A 197 16.65 2.30 -7.79
C ALA A 197 16.60 2.12 -6.26
N LEU A 198 17.13 3.10 -5.50
CA LEU A 198 17.07 3.08 -4.05
C LEU A 198 15.62 3.14 -3.53
N PHE A 199 14.77 3.97 -4.12
CA PHE A 199 13.35 4.05 -3.73
C PHE A 199 12.56 2.76 -4.01
N VAL A 200 12.87 2.07 -5.11
CA VAL A 200 12.30 0.74 -5.40
C VAL A 200 12.69 -0.24 -4.30
N ARG A 201 13.99 -0.30 -3.96
CA ARG A 201 14.50 -1.20 -2.92
C ARG A 201 13.93 -0.91 -1.53
N VAL A 202 13.76 0.37 -1.18
CA VAL A 202 13.06 0.77 0.04
C VAL A 202 11.62 0.23 0.03
N SER A 203 10.91 0.34 -1.09
CA SER A 203 9.53 -0.14 -1.22
C SER A 203 9.41 -1.66 -1.07
N GLU A 204 10.35 -2.41 -1.63
CA GLU A 204 10.44 -3.87 -1.48
C GLU A 204 10.62 -4.28 -0.02
N ILE A 205 11.59 -3.68 0.68
CA ILE A 205 11.86 -3.98 2.09
C ILE A 205 10.64 -3.61 2.97
N MET A 206 9.99 -2.49 2.68
CA MET A 206 8.78 -2.07 3.38
C MET A 206 7.64 -3.07 3.16
N ASN A 207 7.44 -3.55 1.93
CA ASN A 207 6.45 -4.58 1.64
C ASN A 207 6.76 -5.91 2.36
N GLU A 208 8.02 -6.30 2.45
CA GLU A 208 8.44 -7.48 3.19
C GLU A 208 8.14 -7.34 4.70
N LEU A 209 8.45 -6.18 5.28
CA LEU A 209 8.13 -5.87 6.68
C LEU A 209 6.62 -5.90 6.93
N ILE A 210 5.80 -5.34 6.02
CA ILE A 210 4.34 -5.40 6.08
C ILE A 210 3.85 -6.85 5.99
N SER A 211 4.43 -7.64 5.09
CA SER A 211 4.07 -9.06 4.93
C SER A 211 4.37 -9.84 6.20
N LYS A 212 5.56 -9.67 6.78
CA LYS A 212 5.96 -10.28 8.06
C LYS A 212 5.09 -9.83 9.22
N ALA A 213 4.71 -8.55 9.24
CA ALA A 213 3.76 -8.01 10.19
C ALA A 213 2.37 -8.66 10.09
N LYS A 214 1.88 -8.87 8.87
CA LYS A 214 0.60 -9.53 8.60
C LYS A 214 0.63 -11.01 8.92
N THR A 215 1.72 -11.72 8.62
CA THR A 215 1.87 -13.15 8.96
C THR A 215 2.08 -13.38 10.45
N SER A 216 2.79 -12.52 11.18
CA SER A 216 2.81 -12.57 12.65
C SER A 216 1.46 -12.19 13.25
N SER A 217 0.71 -11.31 12.59
CA SER A 217 -0.68 -10.99 12.95
C SER A 217 -1.68 -12.09 12.59
N LYS A 218 -1.29 -13.17 11.89
CA LYS A 218 -2.12 -14.38 11.76
C LYS A 218 -2.28 -15.13 13.10
N ASN A 219 -1.46 -14.82 14.10
CA ASN A 219 -1.69 -15.29 15.48
C ASN A 219 -2.62 -14.35 16.28
N ASN A 220 -3.04 -13.19 15.73
CA ASN A 220 -4.01 -12.28 16.35
C ASN A 220 -5.41 -12.37 15.70
N GLY A 221 -5.73 -13.53 15.13
CA GLY A 221 -7.02 -13.83 14.51
C GLY A 221 -7.64 -15.14 14.98
N GLN A 222 -7.07 -15.83 15.96
CA GLN A 222 -7.85 -16.82 16.70
C GLN A 222 -8.73 -16.05 17.67
N VAL A 223 -9.97 -15.77 17.27
CA VAL A 223 -11.02 -15.52 18.25
C VAL A 223 -11.01 -16.72 19.18
N ASN A 224 -10.63 -16.51 20.44
CA ASN A 224 -10.66 -17.59 21.41
C ASN A 224 -12.12 -17.87 21.78
N TYR A 225 -12.72 -18.84 21.10
CA TYR A 225 -14.08 -19.30 21.37
C TYR A 225 -14.16 -20.25 22.58
N SER A 226 -13.05 -20.54 23.28
CA SER A 226 -13.07 -21.32 24.51
C SER A 226 -13.86 -20.64 25.64
N CYS A 227 -14.21 -19.36 25.48
CA CYS A 227 -15.12 -18.63 26.36
C CYS A 227 -16.60 -18.98 26.15
N LEU A 228 -16.98 -19.63 25.05
CA LEU A 228 -18.36 -19.99 24.80
C LEU A 228 -18.74 -21.20 25.65
N SER A 229 -19.78 -21.04 26.46
CA SER A 229 -20.42 -22.14 27.17
C SER A 229 -21.92 -22.14 26.89
N LEU A 230 -22.47 -23.34 26.74
CA LEU A 230 -23.90 -23.54 26.58
C LEU A 230 -24.50 -23.86 27.95
N ARG A 231 -25.39 -22.98 28.43
CA ARG A 231 -26.11 -23.19 29.69
C ARG A 231 -27.61 -23.05 29.43
N ASN A 232 -28.38 -24.08 29.74
CA ASN A 232 -29.85 -24.09 29.62
C ASN A 232 -30.37 -23.62 28.24
N SER A 233 -29.75 -24.10 27.15
CA SER A 233 -30.12 -23.73 25.78
C SER A 233 -29.98 -22.22 25.48
N ALA A 234 -29.07 -21.53 26.18
CA ALA A 234 -28.63 -20.17 25.89
C ALA A 234 -27.10 -20.12 25.80
N VAL A 235 -26.59 -19.27 24.92
CA VAL A 235 -25.16 -19.01 24.81
C VAL A 235 -24.76 -18.10 25.98
N SER A 236 -23.74 -18.50 26.74
CA SER A 236 -23.08 -17.64 27.71
C SER A 236 -21.60 -17.52 27.37
N ILE A 237 -21.10 -16.30 27.34
CA ILE A 237 -19.74 -15.98 26.91
C ILE A 237 -18.94 -15.58 28.14
N ASP A 238 -17.94 -16.39 28.50
CA ASP A 238 -17.06 -16.12 29.62
C ASP A 238 -15.98 -15.11 29.23
N VAL A 239 -16.26 -13.84 29.51
CA VAL A 239 -15.41 -12.72 29.14
C VAL A 239 -14.63 -12.21 30.34
N ASN A 240 -13.38 -11.80 30.12
CA ASN A 240 -12.61 -11.03 31.09
C ASN A 240 -13.05 -9.54 31.06
N ALA A 241 -14.31 -9.30 31.43
CA ALA A 241 -14.93 -7.97 31.48
C ALA A 241 -15.84 -7.84 32.71
N SER A 242 -16.45 -6.67 32.88
CA SER A 242 -17.41 -6.46 33.97
C SER A 242 -18.61 -7.41 33.87
N VAL A 243 -19.22 -7.74 35.01
CA VAL A 243 -20.41 -8.63 35.07
C VAL A 243 -21.56 -8.04 34.25
N GLU A 244 -21.67 -6.72 34.23
CA GLU A 244 -22.59 -5.93 33.42
C GLU A 244 -22.38 -6.14 31.92
N GLU A 245 -21.14 -6.04 31.46
CA GLU A 245 -20.80 -6.22 30.05
C GLU A 245 -21.03 -7.66 29.58
N LYS A 246 -20.68 -8.64 30.43
CA LYS A 246 -20.97 -10.04 30.18
C LYS A 246 -22.47 -10.27 30.05
N ALA A 247 -23.26 -9.76 31.00
CA ALA A 247 -24.72 -9.91 30.97
C ALA A 247 -25.35 -9.25 29.72
N PHE A 248 -24.85 -8.09 29.30
CA PHE A 248 -25.33 -7.45 28.08
C PHE A 248 -24.95 -8.24 26.82
N LEU A 249 -23.71 -8.74 26.75
CA LEU A 249 -23.22 -9.57 25.66
C LEU A 249 -24.04 -10.86 25.49
N ASP A 250 -24.29 -11.56 26.59
CA ASP A 250 -25.12 -12.77 26.59
C ASP A 250 -26.53 -12.45 26.07
N ILE A 251 -27.14 -11.36 26.52
CA ILE A 251 -28.47 -10.95 26.05
C ILE A 251 -28.46 -10.68 24.55
N ILE A 252 -27.59 -9.80 24.05
CA ILE A 252 -27.64 -9.37 22.66
C ILE A 252 -27.26 -10.48 21.67
N ILE A 253 -26.38 -11.41 22.08
CA ILE A 253 -26.05 -12.58 21.26
C ILE A 253 -27.26 -13.51 21.16
N ASN A 254 -27.94 -13.79 22.27
CA ASN A 254 -29.13 -14.65 22.23
C ASN A 254 -30.30 -13.99 21.49
N GLU A 255 -30.43 -12.66 21.53
CA GLU A 255 -31.41 -11.94 20.69
C GLU A 255 -31.04 -12.02 19.21
N ALA A 256 -29.76 -11.84 18.87
CA ALA A 256 -29.26 -11.96 17.51
C ALA A 256 -29.56 -13.34 16.91
N LEU A 257 -29.35 -14.40 17.69
CA LEU A 257 -29.59 -15.79 17.26
C LEU A 257 -31.08 -16.11 17.05
N LYS A 258 -31.99 -15.40 17.72
CA LYS A 258 -33.44 -15.57 17.57
C LYS A 258 -34.03 -14.76 16.43
N SER A 259 -33.29 -13.81 15.86
CA SER A 259 -33.78 -12.96 14.78
C SER A 259 -34.03 -13.78 13.50
N GLU A 260 -35.28 -13.78 13.02
CA GLU A 260 -35.66 -14.39 11.73
C GLU A 260 -35.04 -13.65 10.53
N LYS A 261 -34.74 -12.36 10.70
CA LYS A 261 -34.18 -11.51 9.64
C LYS A 261 -32.66 -11.66 9.59
N ARG A 262 -32.17 -12.35 8.55
CA ARG A 262 -30.73 -12.51 8.24
C ARG A 262 -30.14 -11.43 7.33
N VAL A 263 -30.98 -10.54 6.80
CA VAL A 263 -30.55 -9.41 5.97
C VAL A 263 -30.24 -8.22 6.87
N LEU A 264 -28.99 -7.77 6.86
CA LEU A 264 -28.56 -6.58 7.59
C LEU A 264 -29.17 -5.31 6.97
N SER A 265 -29.81 -4.51 7.81
CA SER A 265 -30.16 -3.10 7.56
C SER A 265 -29.91 -2.29 8.82
N ASP A 266 -29.83 -0.96 8.70
CA ASP A 266 -29.68 -0.08 9.87
C ASP A 266 -30.87 -0.27 10.83
N ASP A 267 -32.09 -0.40 10.31
CA ASP A 267 -33.31 -0.63 11.11
C ASP A 267 -33.26 -1.95 11.89
N VAL A 268 -32.77 -3.01 11.24
CA VAL A 268 -32.66 -4.34 11.85
C VAL A 268 -31.64 -4.34 12.99
N VAL A 269 -30.50 -3.66 12.80
CA VAL A 269 -29.48 -3.50 13.87
C VAL A 269 -30.02 -2.62 15.00
N LEU A 270 -30.76 -1.56 14.69
CA LEU A 270 -31.39 -0.71 15.70
C LEU A 270 -32.44 -1.45 16.51
N ASN A 271 -33.27 -2.29 15.88
CA ASN A 271 -34.25 -3.12 16.57
C ASN A 271 -33.59 -4.12 17.52
N LEU A 272 -32.53 -4.80 17.06
CA LEU A 272 -31.73 -5.70 17.92
C LEU A 272 -31.21 -4.97 19.16
N ILE A 273 -30.68 -3.75 18.99
CA ILE A 273 -30.20 -2.92 20.10
C ILE A 273 -31.34 -2.59 21.07
N VAL A 274 -32.50 -2.18 20.56
CA VAL A 274 -33.66 -1.81 21.37
C VAL A 274 -34.21 -3.00 22.17
N GLU A 275 -34.40 -4.15 21.53
CA GLU A 275 -34.88 -5.38 22.18
C GLU A 275 -33.91 -5.86 23.27
N SER A 276 -32.61 -5.87 22.94
CA SER A 276 -31.56 -6.25 23.88
C SER A 276 -31.46 -5.28 25.06
N ALA A 277 -31.55 -3.98 24.81
CA ALA A 277 -31.52 -2.95 25.86
C ALA A 277 -32.74 -3.04 26.78
N ASN A 278 -33.93 -3.30 26.23
CA ASN A 278 -35.15 -3.49 27.02
C ASN A 278 -35.05 -4.73 27.93
N LYS A 279 -34.54 -5.85 27.41
CA LYS A 279 -34.29 -7.06 28.22
C LYS A 279 -33.20 -6.85 29.26
N TYR A 280 -32.14 -6.12 28.92
CA TYR A 280 -31.06 -5.79 29.86
C TYR A 280 -31.55 -4.91 31.01
N LYS A 281 -32.38 -3.90 30.72
CA LYS A 281 -32.94 -2.96 31.71
C LYS A 281 -33.73 -3.65 32.83
N CYS A 282 -34.30 -4.83 32.57
CA CYS A 282 -35.03 -5.61 33.58
C CYS A 282 -34.12 -6.45 34.49
N ARG A 283 -32.79 -6.38 34.35
CA ARG A 283 -31.83 -7.13 35.17
C ARG A 283 -31.25 -6.27 36.30
N GLU A 284 -30.86 -6.89 37.40
CA GLU A 284 -30.28 -6.21 38.57
C GLU A 284 -29.01 -5.41 38.20
N TYR A 285 -28.19 -5.96 37.30
CA TYR A 285 -26.97 -5.34 36.76
C TYR A 285 -27.20 -4.01 36.05
N ALA A 286 -28.41 -3.72 35.56
CA ALA A 286 -28.70 -2.47 34.87
C ALA A 286 -28.66 -1.23 35.79
N ASN A 287 -28.76 -1.44 37.11
CA ASN A 287 -28.79 -0.36 38.09
C ASN A 287 -27.40 0.08 38.59
N THR A 288 -26.34 -0.67 38.26
CA THR A 288 -24.96 -0.32 38.60
C THR A 288 -24.46 0.83 37.73
N GLU A 289 -23.31 1.41 38.08
CA GLU A 289 -22.70 2.50 37.31
C GLU A 289 -22.39 2.07 35.87
N ASN A 290 -21.75 0.90 35.69
CA ASN A 290 -21.46 0.33 34.38
C ASN A 290 -22.75 -0.03 33.62
N GLY A 291 -23.76 -0.58 34.30
CA GLY A 291 -25.04 -0.92 33.67
C GLY A 291 -25.80 0.29 33.14
N LYS A 292 -25.83 1.38 33.92
CA LYS A 292 -26.40 2.67 33.48
C LYS A 292 -25.61 3.27 32.33
N LEU A 293 -24.28 3.14 32.34
CA LEU A 293 -23.41 3.64 31.30
C LEU A 293 -23.63 2.90 29.97
N ILE A 294 -23.78 1.57 30.00
CA ILE A 294 -24.18 0.77 28.82
C ILE A 294 -25.50 1.28 28.24
N LEU A 295 -26.55 1.37 29.06
CA LEU A 295 -27.88 1.82 28.61
C LEU A 295 -27.86 3.26 28.06
N ARG A 296 -27.08 4.15 28.68
CA ARG A 296 -26.89 5.52 28.21
C ARG A 296 -26.23 5.55 26.84
N SER A 297 -25.13 4.81 26.64
CA SER A 297 -24.43 4.76 25.36
C SER A 297 -25.30 4.21 24.23
N LEU A 298 -26.10 3.17 24.50
CA LEU A 298 -27.06 2.64 23.51
C LEU A 298 -28.13 3.66 23.15
N ARG A 299 -28.64 4.44 24.13
CA ARG A 299 -29.62 5.50 23.90
C ARG A 299 -29.04 6.67 23.10
N GLU A 300 -27.82 7.11 23.43
CA GLU A 300 -27.12 8.16 22.69
C GLU A 300 -26.85 7.73 21.24
N PHE A 301 -26.45 6.48 21.01
CA PHE A 301 -26.30 5.92 19.68
C PHE A 301 -27.63 5.88 18.90
N TRP A 302 -28.71 5.46 19.54
CA TRP A 302 -30.04 5.45 18.94
C TRP A 302 -30.49 6.86 18.54
N ALA A 303 -30.29 7.85 19.42
CA ALA A 303 -30.60 9.25 19.15
C ALA A 303 -29.76 9.82 18.00
N TYR A 304 -28.47 9.46 17.95
CA TYR A 304 -27.58 9.81 16.84
C TYR A 304 -28.09 9.25 15.50
N LYS A 305 -28.50 7.98 15.45
CA LYS A 305 -29.05 7.35 14.23
C LYS A 305 -30.37 7.97 13.77
N HIS A 306 -31.14 8.57 14.67
CA HIS A 306 -32.38 9.30 14.37
C HIS A 306 -32.16 10.82 14.17
N ASN A 307 -30.91 11.27 14.02
CA ASN A 307 -30.55 12.69 13.89
C ASN A 307 -31.03 13.59 15.04
N GLN A 308 -31.27 13.01 16.22
CA GLN A 308 -31.66 13.74 17.44
C GLN A 308 -30.44 14.26 18.23
N CYS A 309 -29.24 13.79 17.88
CA CYS A 309 -27.97 14.31 18.41
C CYS A 309 -26.89 14.32 17.31
N SER A 310 -25.98 15.29 17.36
CA SER A 310 -24.89 15.45 16.39
C SER A 310 -23.72 14.49 16.60
N SER A 311 -23.58 13.93 17.81
CA SER A 311 -22.50 13.00 18.15
C SER A 311 -22.86 12.14 19.38
N PHE A 312 -22.10 11.08 19.61
CA PHE A 312 -22.20 10.25 20.82
C PHE A 312 -20.80 9.79 21.24
N SER A 313 -20.66 9.38 22.50
CA SER A 313 -19.39 8.88 23.03
C SER A 313 -19.50 7.42 23.44
N ILE A 314 -18.44 6.66 23.17
CA ILE A 314 -18.31 5.27 23.61
C ILE A 314 -17.36 5.27 24.82
N PRO A 315 -17.79 4.76 25.98
CA PRO A 315 -16.96 4.69 27.18
C PRO A 315 -15.69 3.85 26.96
N ASN A 316 -14.53 4.37 27.38
CA ASN A 316 -13.25 3.67 27.22
C ASN A 316 -13.07 2.49 28.18
N ASN A 317 -13.76 2.51 29.33
CA ASN A 317 -13.69 1.49 30.36
C ASN A 317 -14.55 0.24 30.07
N LEU A 318 -15.40 0.29 29.04
CA LEU A 318 -16.29 -0.82 28.66
C LEU A 318 -15.80 -1.47 27.37
N VAL A 319 -14.90 -2.45 27.52
CA VAL A 319 -14.17 -3.10 26.42
C VAL A 319 -15.07 -3.91 25.49
N VAL A 320 -16.08 -4.60 26.03
CA VAL A 320 -17.07 -5.39 25.27
C VAL A 320 -18.00 -4.44 24.54
N LEU A 321 -18.53 -3.43 25.22
CA LEU A 321 -19.42 -2.45 24.59
C LEU A 321 -18.72 -1.74 23.42
N LYS A 322 -17.45 -1.37 23.58
CA LYS A 322 -16.66 -0.74 22.53
C LYS A 322 -16.52 -1.63 21.28
N SER A 323 -16.40 -2.94 21.50
CA SER A 323 -16.38 -3.95 20.44
C SER A 323 -17.73 -4.10 19.72
N LEU A 324 -18.82 -4.17 20.48
CA LEU A 324 -20.18 -4.26 19.92
C LEU A 324 -20.56 -2.99 19.13
N MET A 325 -20.16 -1.81 19.63
CA MET A 325 -20.38 -0.54 18.94
C MET A 325 -19.71 -0.47 17.58
N ALA A 326 -18.54 -1.10 17.41
CA ALA A 326 -17.90 -1.17 16.10
C ALA A 326 -18.77 -1.89 15.07
N PHE A 327 -19.47 -2.95 15.49
CA PHE A 327 -20.46 -3.64 14.67
C PHE A 327 -21.69 -2.75 14.41
N PHE A 328 -22.26 -2.12 15.43
CA PHE A 328 -23.46 -1.28 15.25
C PHE A 328 -23.25 -0.10 14.29
N ILE A 329 -22.05 0.48 14.26
CA ILE A 329 -21.73 1.64 13.43
C ILE A 329 -21.46 1.22 11.99
N LYS A 330 -20.82 0.06 11.77
CA LYS A 330 -20.42 -0.44 10.44
C LYS A 330 -20.90 -1.88 10.18
N PRO A 331 -22.20 -2.18 10.28
CA PRO A 331 -22.66 -3.58 10.29
C PRO A 331 -22.44 -4.33 8.96
N PHE A 332 -22.42 -3.60 7.83
CA PHE A 332 -22.54 -4.17 6.47
C PHE A 332 -21.28 -4.80 5.88
N GLY A 333 -20.09 -4.43 6.36
CA GLY A 333 -18.84 -4.88 5.73
C GLY A 333 -17.80 -5.27 6.76
N PHE A 334 -17.31 -6.52 6.68
CA PHE A 334 -16.20 -6.99 7.52
C PHE A 334 -15.00 -6.03 7.47
N ASP A 335 -14.61 -5.60 6.26
CA ASP A 335 -13.52 -4.63 6.08
C ASP A 335 -13.82 -3.27 6.69
N GLN A 336 -15.09 -2.86 6.76
CA GLN A 336 -15.49 -1.59 7.37
C GLN A 336 -15.43 -1.66 8.89
N ILE A 337 -15.84 -2.79 9.49
CA ILE A 337 -15.70 -3.05 10.93
C ILE A 337 -14.24 -3.09 11.29
N GLU A 338 -13.42 -3.85 10.55
CA GLU A 338 -11.99 -4.01 10.82
C GLU A 338 -11.28 -2.63 10.71
N ARG A 339 -11.57 -1.82 9.68
CA ARG A 339 -11.05 -0.44 9.60
C ARG A 339 -11.51 0.43 10.78
N TYR A 340 -12.77 0.33 11.20
CA TYR A 340 -13.28 1.11 12.33
C TYR A 340 -12.62 0.72 13.66
N VAL A 341 -12.56 -0.58 13.94
CA VAL A 341 -11.87 -1.20 15.09
C VAL A 341 -10.41 -0.74 15.16
N GLN A 342 -9.70 -0.78 14.03
CA GLN A 342 -8.32 -0.35 13.93
C GLN A 342 -8.13 1.15 14.19
N ASN A 343 -8.98 1.99 13.60
CA ASN A 343 -8.91 3.44 13.76
C ASN A 343 -9.26 3.90 15.18
N LYS A 344 -10.11 3.15 15.89
CA LYS A 344 -10.56 3.49 17.25
C LYS A 344 -9.81 2.76 18.36
N GLY A 345 -8.80 1.96 18.02
CA GLY A 345 -8.01 1.19 18.98
C GLY A 345 -8.89 0.31 19.86
N VAL A 346 -9.74 -0.52 19.24
CA VAL A 346 -10.55 -1.51 19.95
C VAL A 346 -9.73 -2.79 20.08
N GLU A 347 -9.40 -3.18 21.30
CA GLU A 347 -8.51 -4.33 21.57
C GLU A 347 -9.25 -5.66 21.46
N ASN A 348 -10.45 -5.76 22.06
CA ASN A 348 -11.23 -7.00 22.12
C ASN A 348 -12.28 -7.10 21.00
N LYS A 349 -11.84 -7.03 19.74
CA LYS A 349 -12.71 -7.00 18.55
C LYS A 349 -13.53 -8.28 18.32
N GLU A 350 -13.13 -9.37 18.97
CA GLU A 350 -13.78 -10.67 18.90
C GLU A 350 -15.27 -10.63 19.24
N TYR A 351 -15.70 -9.81 20.20
CA TYR A 351 -17.11 -9.75 20.61
C TYR A 351 -18.01 -9.15 19.53
N GLY A 352 -17.54 -8.14 18.80
CA GLY A 352 -18.23 -7.61 17.62
C GLY A 352 -18.33 -8.63 16.48
N TYR A 353 -17.29 -9.47 16.30
CA TYR A 353 -17.33 -10.57 15.32
C TYR A 353 -18.25 -11.71 15.74
N MET A 354 -18.30 -12.05 17.03
CA MET A 354 -19.26 -13.01 17.57
C MET A 354 -20.69 -12.53 17.31
N LEU A 355 -20.97 -11.24 17.58
CA LEU A 355 -22.32 -10.69 17.34
C LEU A 355 -22.68 -10.69 15.86
N ARG A 356 -21.77 -10.25 14.98
CA ARG A 356 -22.01 -10.31 13.54
C ARG A 356 -22.22 -11.75 13.06
N GLY A 357 -21.41 -12.70 13.53
CA GLY A 357 -21.55 -14.12 13.21
C GLY A 357 -22.87 -14.71 13.68
N ALA A 358 -23.30 -14.38 14.90
CA ALA A 358 -24.60 -14.76 15.42
C ALA A 358 -25.76 -14.18 14.58
N PHE A 359 -25.58 -12.98 14.03
CA PHE A 359 -26.64 -12.27 13.32
C PHE A 359 -26.81 -12.67 11.84
N ILE A 360 -25.71 -12.82 11.10
CA ILE A 360 -25.75 -13.13 9.65
C ILE A 360 -25.15 -14.49 9.27
N GLY A 361 -24.67 -15.24 10.25
CA GLY A 361 -23.97 -16.49 10.03
C GLY A 361 -22.47 -16.30 9.80
N TYR A 362 -21.67 -17.22 10.34
CA TYR A 362 -20.22 -17.20 10.21
C TYR A 362 -19.74 -17.49 8.78
N ALA A 363 -20.54 -18.15 7.95
CA ALA A 363 -20.22 -18.36 6.53
C ALA A 363 -20.11 -17.06 5.72
N ALA A 364 -20.69 -15.95 6.22
CA ALA A 364 -20.59 -14.62 5.61
C ALA A 364 -19.30 -13.86 6.01
N PHE A 365 -18.33 -14.53 6.62
CA PHE A 365 -16.99 -14.00 6.90
C PHE A 365 -15.98 -14.43 5.82
N PRO A 366 -14.86 -13.71 5.65
CA PRO A 366 -13.79 -14.12 4.74
C PRO A 366 -13.31 -15.55 5.04
N LYS A 367 -12.94 -16.30 4.01
CA LYS A 367 -12.53 -17.71 4.15
C LYS A 367 -11.39 -17.91 5.16
N THR A 368 -10.44 -16.97 5.18
CA THR A 368 -9.34 -16.93 6.15
C THR A 368 -9.79 -16.84 7.61
N PHE A 369 -11.00 -16.34 7.87
CA PHE A 369 -11.63 -16.26 9.18
C PHE A 369 -12.39 -17.55 9.50
N THR A 370 -13.14 -18.10 8.54
CA THR A 370 -13.91 -19.35 8.74
C THR A 370 -13.02 -20.58 8.85
N ASP A 371 -11.86 -20.61 8.18
CA ASP A 371 -10.92 -21.73 8.28
C ASP A 371 -10.40 -21.92 9.71
N ALA A 372 -10.30 -20.84 10.50
CA ALA A 372 -9.96 -20.90 11.91
C ALA A 372 -11.14 -21.38 12.79
N LEU A 373 -12.38 -21.00 12.43
CA LEU A 373 -13.60 -21.41 13.13
C LEU A 373 -13.90 -22.90 12.97
N TYR A 374 -13.78 -23.42 11.74
CA TYR A 374 -14.00 -24.85 11.42
C TYR A 374 -12.75 -25.72 11.68
N GLY A 375 -11.63 -25.11 12.08
CA GLY A 375 -10.40 -25.81 12.41
C GLY A 375 -10.46 -26.57 13.75
N ASP A 376 -11.31 -26.14 14.69
CA ASP A 376 -11.50 -26.81 15.99
C ASP A 376 -12.88 -27.49 16.07
N LYS A 377 -12.85 -28.82 15.93
CA LYS A 377 -14.05 -29.68 15.97
C LYS A 377 -14.83 -29.60 17.29
N ASN A 378 -14.17 -29.24 18.39
CA ASN A 378 -14.84 -29.15 19.69
C ASN A 378 -15.67 -27.86 19.83
N ILE A 379 -15.50 -26.90 18.93
CA ILE A 379 -16.16 -25.59 18.98
C ILE A 379 -17.24 -25.50 17.90
N TYR A 380 -16.93 -25.85 16.65
CA TYR A 380 -17.92 -25.67 15.59
C TYR A 380 -19.07 -26.68 15.64
N ILE A 381 -18.84 -27.93 16.07
CA ILE A 381 -19.88 -28.97 16.10
C ILE A 381 -21.01 -28.59 17.09
N PRO A 382 -20.73 -28.24 18.37
CA PRO A 382 -21.79 -27.85 19.30
C PRO A 382 -22.52 -26.57 18.85
N MET A 383 -21.81 -25.64 18.22
CA MET A 383 -22.42 -24.39 17.72
C MET A 383 -23.33 -24.64 16.52
N ASP A 384 -22.96 -25.54 15.61
CA ASP A 384 -23.78 -25.93 14.45
C ASP A 384 -25.03 -26.73 14.87
N GLU A 385 -24.90 -27.62 15.86
CA GLU A 385 -26.02 -28.34 16.48
C GLU A 385 -27.01 -27.39 17.18
N TYR A 386 -26.50 -26.38 17.89
CA TYR A 386 -27.33 -25.37 18.53
C TYR A 386 -28.02 -24.44 17.52
N LEU A 387 -27.30 -23.96 16.51
CA LEU A 387 -27.89 -23.16 15.42
C LEU A 387 -28.97 -23.95 14.68
N THR A 388 -28.74 -25.25 14.45
CA THR A 388 -29.74 -26.15 13.88
C THR A 388 -30.97 -26.30 14.80
N THR A 389 -30.76 -26.38 16.12
CA THR A 389 -31.84 -26.49 17.10
C THR A 389 -32.67 -25.22 17.19
N ILE A 390 -32.04 -24.04 17.23
CA ILE A 390 -32.73 -22.74 17.14
C ILE A 390 -33.50 -22.67 15.83
N HIS A 391 -32.87 -23.02 14.71
CA HIS A 391 -33.52 -22.94 13.41
C HIS A 391 -34.80 -23.78 13.38
N LYS A 392 -34.75 -25.00 13.90
CA LYS A 392 -35.93 -25.87 14.06
C LYS A 392 -36.99 -25.31 15.02
N GLN A 393 -36.58 -24.64 16.10
CA GLN A 393 -37.52 -24.01 17.04
C GLN A 393 -38.22 -22.79 16.43
N VAL A 394 -37.51 -22.03 15.61
CA VAL A 394 -38.05 -20.89 14.85
C VAL A 394 -38.99 -21.40 13.75
N GLU A 395 -38.59 -22.43 12.99
CA GLU A 395 -39.46 -23.09 11.99
C GLU A 395 -40.73 -23.70 12.62
N ALA A 396 -40.64 -24.26 13.83
CA ALA A 396 -41.79 -24.84 14.53
C ALA A 396 -42.80 -23.78 15.05
N GLN A 397 -42.40 -22.51 15.16
CA GLN A 397 -43.29 -21.42 15.59
C GLN A 397 -44.11 -20.85 14.43
N TYR A 398 -43.70 -21.11 13.18
CA TYR A 398 -44.46 -20.77 11.97
C TYR A 398 -44.26 -21.90 10.94
N PRO A 399 -45.10 -22.95 10.95
CA PRO A 399 -45.05 -23.94 9.89
C PRO A 399 -45.28 -23.23 8.56
N CYS A 400 -44.33 -23.38 7.63
CA CYS A 400 -44.45 -22.84 6.28
C CYS A 400 -45.78 -23.32 5.67
N ASP A 401 -46.60 -22.39 5.19
CA ASP A 401 -47.64 -22.67 4.19
C ASP A 401 -47.00 -23.02 2.83
#